data_AF-A0A3M1X7C7-F1
#
_entry.id   AF-A0A3M1X7C7-F1
#
_cell.length_a   1.000
_cell.length_b   1.000
_cell.length_c   1.000
_cell.angle_alpha   90.00
_cell.angle_beta   90.00
_cell.angle_gamma   90.00
#
_symmetry.space_group_name_H-M   'P 1'
#
loop_
_entity.id
_entity.type
_entity.pdbx_description
1 polymer ?
#
loop_
_entity_poly.entity_id
_entity_poly.type
_entity_poly.pdbx_seq_one_letter_code
_entity_poly.pdbx_strand_id
1 'polypeptide(L)'
;LWITRYLSKTYSTKQLKKMGWGFSSGGKKGKFEKLEHNGLTAGGTAYVVMFPEGYISADGRNLSQVHVAIATNTRPLKTEKNDHFVKDFLLGLVDLASKIAKEVPKAHVPSSYNIWGGFPEWSRFGVSEELYQYTFEHGYRPVWVDAYTVKGKTYFNVVFRPAGGVPWVAFHGLTADRYESEIEKWRNRGFRLAHVECYVQGGQIYYAAIFVKQSGPDWREYHGKTFAQHQQLFNAWTAQGYEPVNLAVATAGGTPRVAALYVKKGSGSVYAKFIPVEQYQKVFNQQKQKGRRLVYLNAFRYKGKNYFSAIWHSQQKGAYRARHNMSASKLNSEWRNWRNKGFLTRLITGYEKNQQHRFAAFWVKP
;
A
#
# COMPACT_ATOMS: atom_id res chain seq x y z
N LEU A 1 -16.97 -14.58 -29.95
CA LEU A 1 -18.33 -15.12 -30.23
C LEU A 1 -18.94 -15.94 -29.09
N TRP A 2 -18.16 -16.54 -28.18
CA TRP A 2 -18.69 -17.34 -27.07
C TRP A 2 -19.19 -16.54 -25.86
N ILE A 3 -18.57 -15.39 -25.58
CA ILE A 3 -18.88 -14.59 -24.39
C ILE A 3 -20.24 -13.89 -24.44
N THR A 4 -20.62 -13.34 -25.60
CA THR A 4 -21.91 -12.66 -25.78
C THR A 4 -23.08 -13.63 -25.63
N ARG A 5 -22.91 -14.88 -26.08
CA ARG A 5 -23.90 -15.96 -25.97
C ARG A 5 -24.01 -16.50 -24.54
N TYR A 6 -22.92 -16.52 -23.78
CA TYR A 6 -22.93 -16.85 -22.36
C TYR A 6 -23.65 -15.76 -21.56
N LEU A 7 -23.25 -14.49 -21.73
CA LEU A 7 -23.84 -13.36 -21.01
C LEU A 7 -25.36 -13.22 -21.27
N SER A 8 -25.82 -13.43 -22.49
CA SER A 8 -27.25 -13.38 -22.84
C SER A 8 -28.07 -14.52 -22.21
N LYS A 9 -27.43 -15.65 -21.87
CA LYS A 9 -28.10 -16.78 -21.20
C LYS A 9 -28.05 -16.67 -19.67
N THR A 10 -27.00 -16.06 -19.14
CA THR A 10 -26.73 -16.00 -17.69
C THR A 10 -27.39 -14.82 -17.00
N TYR A 11 -27.55 -13.68 -17.68
CA TYR A 11 -28.04 -12.44 -17.06
C TYR A 11 -29.28 -11.91 -17.74
N SER A 12 -30.21 -11.36 -16.96
CA SER A 12 -31.42 -10.71 -17.49
C SER A 12 -31.06 -9.44 -18.29
N THR A 13 -31.92 -9.05 -19.23
CA THR A 13 -31.78 -7.81 -20.02
C THR A 13 -31.59 -6.56 -19.14
N LYS A 14 -32.23 -6.52 -17.96
CA LYS A 14 -32.10 -5.41 -17.00
C LYS A 14 -30.71 -5.38 -16.34
N GLN A 15 -30.15 -6.54 -16.01
CA GLN A 15 -28.78 -6.66 -15.47
C GLN A 15 -27.75 -6.31 -16.56
N LEU A 16 -27.94 -6.83 -17.77
CA LEU A 16 -27.09 -6.52 -18.93
C LEU A 16 -27.04 -5.01 -19.20
N LYS A 17 -28.18 -4.32 -19.20
CA LYS A 17 -28.24 -2.85 -19.35
C LYS A 17 -27.49 -2.10 -18.24
N LYS A 18 -27.59 -2.54 -16.98
CA LYS A 18 -26.84 -1.94 -15.86
C LYS A 18 -25.33 -2.14 -15.99
N MET A 19 -24.91 -3.24 -16.63
CA MET A 19 -23.51 -3.55 -16.90
C MET A 19 -22.98 -2.89 -18.18
N GLY A 20 -23.77 -2.05 -18.85
CA GLY A 20 -23.35 -1.41 -20.08
C GLY A 20 -23.47 -2.31 -21.31
N TRP A 21 -24.40 -3.26 -21.35
CA TRP A 21 -24.70 -4.09 -22.52
C TRP A 21 -26.10 -3.80 -23.08
N GLY A 22 -26.22 -3.77 -24.40
CA GLY A 22 -27.46 -3.62 -25.15
C GLY A 22 -27.54 -4.61 -26.32
N PHE A 23 -28.69 -4.69 -26.96
CA PHE A 23 -28.86 -5.49 -28.18
C PHE A 23 -29.01 -4.53 -29.36
N SER A 24 -28.27 -4.77 -30.45
CA SER A 24 -28.43 -3.97 -31.68
C SER A 24 -29.59 -4.52 -32.51
N SER A 25 -30.54 -3.66 -32.87
CA SER A 25 -31.63 -3.98 -33.79
C SER A 25 -31.22 -3.57 -35.21
N GLY A 26 -30.68 -4.50 -36.00
CA GLY A 26 -30.34 -4.20 -37.39
C GLY A 26 -29.87 -5.38 -38.24
N GLY A 27 -30.76 -5.88 -39.12
CA GLY A 27 -30.35 -6.16 -40.51
C GLY A 27 -30.44 -7.57 -41.10
N LYS A 28 -31.62 -8.21 -41.09
CA LYS A 28 -32.30 -9.04 -42.13
C LYS A 28 -33.17 -10.09 -41.42
N LYS A 29 -34.45 -10.16 -41.81
CA LYS A 29 -35.50 -11.02 -41.22
C LYS A 29 -34.94 -12.41 -40.87
N GLY A 30 -34.96 -12.76 -39.59
CA GLY A 30 -34.79 -14.14 -39.12
C GLY A 30 -33.44 -14.54 -38.53
N LYS A 31 -32.48 -13.63 -38.25
CA LYS A 31 -31.22 -14.00 -37.57
C LYS A 31 -30.91 -13.13 -36.35
N PHE A 32 -30.88 -13.81 -35.20
CA PHE A 32 -30.48 -13.47 -33.82
C PHE A 32 -30.06 -12.02 -33.49
N GLU A 33 -30.71 -11.45 -32.47
CA GLU A 33 -30.26 -10.23 -31.77
C GLU A 33 -28.82 -10.41 -31.26
N LYS A 34 -27.93 -9.46 -31.56
CA LYS A 34 -26.53 -9.51 -31.12
C LYS A 34 -26.36 -8.67 -29.86
N LEU A 35 -25.92 -9.31 -28.78
CA LEU A 35 -25.54 -8.61 -27.56
C LEU A 35 -24.23 -7.84 -27.80
N GLU A 36 -24.27 -6.53 -27.58
CA GLU A 36 -23.18 -5.57 -27.78
C GLU A 36 -22.99 -4.75 -26.50
N HIS A 37 -21.77 -4.32 -26.21
CA HIS A 37 -21.55 -3.40 -25.09
C HIS A 37 -22.04 -2.02 -25.53
N ASN A 38 -23.08 -1.48 -24.89
CA ASN A 38 -23.77 -0.25 -25.28
C ASN A 38 -23.00 1.02 -24.89
N GLY A 39 -21.67 0.97 -24.97
CA GLY A 39 -20.83 2.15 -24.85
C GLY A 39 -21.28 3.16 -25.91
N LEU A 40 -21.96 4.21 -25.47
CA LEU A 40 -22.14 5.47 -26.20
C LEU A 40 -20.76 6.09 -26.42
N THR A 41 -19.97 5.45 -27.27
CA THR A 41 -18.76 5.92 -27.92
C THR A 41 -18.69 5.10 -29.20
N ALA A 42 -19.00 5.71 -30.33
CA ALA A 42 -19.05 5.04 -31.61
C ALA A 42 -17.74 4.26 -31.90
N GLY A 43 -17.78 2.92 -31.79
CA GLY A 43 -16.79 2.01 -32.40
C GLY A 43 -15.61 1.51 -31.56
N GLY A 44 -15.80 1.13 -30.29
CA GLY A 44 -14.76 0.45 -29.49
C GLY A 44 -14.96 -1.07 -29.34
N THR A 45 -13.87 -1.83 -29.15
CA THR A 45 -13.88 -3.28 -28.84
C THR A 45 -13.48 -3.50 -27.38
N ALA A 46 -14.29 -4.27 -26.64
CA ALA A 46 -14.00 -4.70 -25.29
C ALA A 46 -13.63 -6.20 -25.25
N TYR A 47 -12.52 -6.53 -24.59
CA TYR A 47 -12.08 -7.89 -24.32
C TYR A 47 -12.27 -8.19 -22.83
N VAL A 48 -12.92 -9.31 -22.52
CA VAL A 48 -13.11 -9.81 -21.16
C VAL A 48 -12.54 -11.23 -21.13
N VAL A 49 -11.62 -11.49 -20.20
CA VAL A 49 -11.05 -12.83 -19.99
C VAL A 49 -11.72 -13.44 -18.76
N MET A 50 -12.36 -14.59 -18.95
CA MET A 50 -12.91 -15.42 -17.87
C MET A 50 -12.11 -16.72 -17.80
N PHE A 51 -11.53 -17.00 -16.64
CA PHE A 51 -11.03 -18.34 -16.36
C PHE A 51 -12.21 -19.22 -15.91
N PRO A 52 -12.27 -20.49 -16.36
CA PRO A 52 -13.35 -21.39 -15.98
C PRO A 52 -13.35 -21.62 -14.46
N GLU A 53 -14.52 -21.99 -13.94
CA GLU A 53 -14.64 -22.40 -12.54
C GLU A 53 -13.68 -23.55 -12.24
N GLY A 54 -12.90 -23.44 -11.16
CA GLY A 54 -11.84 -24.39 -10.82
C GLY A 54 -10.50 -24.20 -11.55
N TYR A 55 -10.31 -23.14 -12.35
CA TYR A 55 -9.01 -22.89 -12.98
C TYR A 55 -7.93 -22.56 -11.94
N ILE A 56 -6.88 -23.39 -11.93
CA ILE A 56 -5.67 -23.21 -11.11
C ILE A 56 -4.52 -22.78 -12.03
N SER A 57 -3.85 -21.68 -11.71
CA SER A 57 -2.69 -21.20 -12.48
C SER A 57 -1.51 -22.16 -12.36
N ALA A 58 -0.51 -22.01 -13.24
CA ALA A 58 0.71 -22.82 -13.22
C ALA A 58 1.50 -22.70 -11.90
N ASP A 59 1.28 -21.65 -11.11
CA ASP A 59 1.84 -21.46 -9.77
C ASP A 59 0.86 -21.80 -8.63
N GLY A 60 -0.23 -22.53 -8.92
CA GLY A 60 -1.10 -23.15 -7.92
C GLY A 60 -2.23 -22.28 -7.37
N ARG A 61 -2.51 -21.12 -7.97
CA ARG A 61 -3.53 -20.18 -7.46
C ARG A 61 -4.88 -20.43 -8.11
N ASN A 62 -5.94 -20.42 -7.31
CA ASN A 62 -7.31 -20.49 -7.82
C ASN A 62 -7.72 -19.12 -8.40
N LEU A 63 -7.92 -19.06 -9.71
CA LEU A 63 -8.32 -17.85 -10.44
C LEU A 63 -9.74 -17.93 -10.99
N SER A 64 -10.61 -18.69 -10.33
CA SER A 64 -12.01 -18.81 -10.76
C SER A 64 -12.78 -17.49 -10.62
N GLN A 65 -13.57 -17.17 -11.66
CA GLN A 65 -14.43 -15.97 -11.79
C GLN A 65 -13.68 -14.62 -12.00
N VAL A 66 -14.42 -13.58 -12.39
CA VAL A 66 -13.98 -12.43 -13.25
C VAL A 66 -12.94 -11.50 -12.64
N HIS A 67 -11.82 -11.26 -13.33
CA HIS A 67 -10.77 -10.33 -12.84
C HIS A 67 -10.33 -9.20 -13.81
N VAL A 68 -10.56 -9.23 -15.14
CA VAL A 68 -10.13 -8.12 -16.05
C VAL A 68 -11.10 -7.84 -17.21
N ALA A 69 -11.42 -6.56 -17.44
CA ALA A 69 -12.04 -6.04 -18.67
C ALA A 69 -11.12 -4.99 -19.32
N ILE A 70 -10.78 -5.16 -20.60
CA ILE A 70 -9.98 -4.22 -21.39
C ILE A 70 -10.91 -3.59 -22.44
N ALA A 71 -11.11 -2.28 -22.39
CA ALA A 71 -11.82 -1.53 -23.42
C ALA A 71 -10.82 -0.77 -24.30
N THR A 72 -10.85 -0.99 -25.61
CA THR A 72 -10.03 -0.26 -26.58
C THR A 72 -10.94 0.57 -27.49
N ASN A 73 -10.62 1.85 -27.68
CA ASN A 73 -11.29 2.70 -28.66
C ASN A 73 -10.34 2.92 -29.84
N THR A 74 -10.34 1.98 -30.78
CA THR A 74 -9.50 2.05 -31.97
C THR A 74 -10.35 1.71 -33.18
N ARG A 75 -10.76 2.73 -33.95
CA ARG A 75 -11.27 2.52 -35.31
C ARG A 75 -10.15 1.86 -36.12
N PRO A 76 -10.38 0.71 -36.78
CA PRO A 76 -9.51 0.33 -37.88
C PRO A 76 -9.61 1.45 -38.92
N LEU A 77 -8.50 2.12 -39.24
CA LEU A 77 -8.46 2.95 -40.43
C LEU A 77 -8.77 2.02 -41.60
N LYS A 78 -9.88 2.29 -42.30
CA LYS A 78 -10.19 1.61 -43.56
C LYS A 78 -9.12 2.01 -44.55
N THR A 79 -8.12 1.17 -44.76
CA THR A 79 -7.40 1.12 -46.04
C THR A 79 -6.93 -0.30 -46.32
N GLU A 80 -6.86 -0.56 -47.61
CA GLU A 80 -6.91 -1.85 -48.27
C GLU A 80 -5.65 -2.71 -48.07
N LYS A 81 -5.87 -4.03 -48.08
CA LYS A 81 -4.95 -5.10 -48.49
C LYS A 81 -3.45 -4.78 -48.34
N ASN A 82 -2.92 -4.84 -47.11
CA ASN A 82 -1.57 -5.36 -46.81
C ASN A 82 -1.41 -5.51 -45.29
N ASP A 83 -1.49 -6.76 -44.84
CA ASP A 83 -1.88 -7.20 -43.49
C ASP A 83 -0.69 -7.35 -42.51
N HIS A 84 0.26 -6.42 -42.55
CA HIS A 84 1.35 -6.35 -41.56
C HIS A 84 1.03 -5.39 -40.41
N PHE A 85 0.40 -4.26 -40.71
CA PHE A 85 0.10 -3.22 -39.71
C PHE A 85 -0.93 -3.67 -38.67
N VAL A 86 -1.95 -4.43 -39.10
CA VAL A 86 -2.98 -4.99 -38.20
C VAL A 86 -2.38 -6.07 -37.30
N LYS A 87 -1.45 -6.86 -37.81
CA LYS A 87 -0.78 -7.93 -37.06
C LYS A 87 0.16 -7.37 -35.99
N ASP A 88 0.98 -6.36 -36.33
CA ASP A 88 1.87 -5.71 -35.37
C ASP A 88 1.10 -4.90 -34.31
N PHE A 89 -0.01 -4.27 -34.70
CA PHE A 89 -0.90 -3.58 -33.77
C PHE A 89 -1.64 -4.53 -32.83
N LEU A 90 -2.14 -5.66 -33.33
CA LEU A 90 -2.76 -6.71 -32.51
C LEU A 90 -1.74 -7.40 -31.61
N LEU A 91 -0.52 -7.63 -32.08
CA LEU A 91 0.58 -8.13 -31.25
C LEU A 91 0.95 -7.13 -30.15
N GLY A 92 0.97 -5.83 -30.45
CA GLY A 92 1.16 -4.77 -29.46
C GLY A 92 0.04 -4.68 -28.42
N LEU A 93 -1.21 -4.90 -28.80
CA LEU A 93 -2.35 -4.97 -27.88
C LEU A 93 -2.37 -6.26 -27.06
N VAL A 94 -1.96 -7.40 -27.63
CA VAL A 94 -1.80 -8.68 -26.93
C VAL A 94 -0.62 -8.60 -25.95
N ASP A 95 0.47 -7.95 -26.32
CA ASP A 95 1.60 -7.65 -25.43
C ASP A 95 1.18 -6.69 -24.31
N LEU A 96 0.43 -5.63 -24.62
CA LEU A 96 -0.12 -4.72 -23.62
C LEU A 96 -1.12 -5.43 -22.69
N ALA A 97 -2.02 -6.26 -23.22
CA ALA A 97 -2.94 -7.07 -22.42
C ALA A 97 -2.20 -8.11 -21.59
N SER A 98 -1.10 -8.68 -22.10
CA SER A 98 -0.23 -9.60 -21.35
C SER A 98 0.58 -8.89 -20.28
N LYS A 99 1.01 -7.64 -20.52
CA LYS A 99 1.62 -6.76 -19.52
C LYS A 99 0.60 -6.37 -18.46
N ILE A 100 -0.61 -5.94 -18.84
CA ILE A 100 -1.73 -5.65 -17.94
C ILE A 100 -2.14 -6.89 -17.17
N ALA A 101 -2.25 -8.08 -17.77
CA ALA A 101 -2.57 -9.32 -17.08
C ALA A 101 -1.42 -9.81 -16.19
N LYS A 102 -0.16 -9.46 -16.52
CA LYS A 102 0.97 -9.65 -15.62
C LYS A 102 0.90 -8.69 -14.45
N GLU A 103 0.53 -7.42 -14.60
CA GLU A 103 0.40 -6.40 -13.53
C GLU A 103 -0.95 -6.50 -12.75
N VAL A 104 -1.95 -7.10 -13.39
CA VAL A 104 -3.32 -7.48 -13.00
C VAL A 104 -3.46 -8.03 -11.57
N PRO A 105 -2.99 -9.28 -11.36
CA PRO A 105 -2.96 -9.92 -10.05
C PRO A 105 -2.00 -9.24 -9.07
N LYS A 106 -1.14 -8.34 -9.54
CA LYS A 106 0.02 -7.84 -8.79
C LYS A 106 -0.27 -6.56 -8.03
N ALA A 107 -1.33 -5.87 -8.37
CA ALA A 107 -1.48 -4.53 -7.89
C ALA A 107 -2.95 -4.06 -7.98
N HIS A 108 -3.48 -3.58 -6.86
CA HIS A 108 -4.58 -2.60 -6.83
C HIS A 108 -4.16 -1.29 -7.51
N VAL A 109 -3.63 -1.33 -8.74
CA VAL A 109 -3.12 -0.19 -9.48
C VAL A 109 -4.31 0.73 -9.70
N PRO A 110 -4.32 1.97 -9.18
CA PRO A 110 -5.36 2.91 -9.52
C PRO A 110 -5.36 3.10 -11.04
N SER A 111 -6.52 3.29 -11.66
CA SER A 111 -6.64 3.58 -13.10
C SER A 111 -5.85 4.80 -13.57
N SER A 112 -5.31 5.60 -12.65
CA SER A 112 -4.42 6.74 -12.88
C SER A 112 -2.93 6.39 -12.93
N TYR A 113 -2.55 5.10 -12.94
CA TYR A 113 -1.15 4.70 -13.10
C TYR A 113 -0.70 4.93 -14.53
N ASN A 114 0.08 5.99 -14.70
CA ASN A 114 0.74 6.27 -15.96
C ASN A 114 1.98 5.37 -16.08
N ILE A 115 1.85 4.28 -16.84
CA ILE A 115 2.95 3.37 -17.18
C ILE A 115 4.12 4.07 -17.90
N TRP A 116 3.91 5.28 -18.42
CA TRP A 116 4.88 6.06 -19.19
C TRP A 116 5.43 7.30 -18.47
N GLY A 117 4.86 7.71 -17.33
CA GLY A 117 5.17 8.99 -16.67
C GLY A 117 5.83 8.91 -15.31
N GLY A 118 6.01 7.70 -14.76
CA GLY A 118 6.52 7.49 -13.41
C GLY A 118 5.53 7.97 -12.33
N PHE A 119 5.29 7.15 -11.31
CA PHE A 119 4.44 7.55 -10.19
C PHE A 119 5.34 7.98 -9.02
N PRO A 120 5.17 9.19 -8.43
CA PRO A 120 6.09 9.66 -7.39
C PRO A 120 5.93 8.90 -6.06
N GLU A 121 4.83 8.16 -5.90
CA GLU A 121 4.59 7.31 -4.73
C GLU A 121 3.50 6.28 -4.99
N TRP A 122 3.81 4.99 -4.85
CA TRP A 122 2.85 3.91 -4.87
C TRP A 122 2.52 3.47 -3.44
N SER A 123 1.24 3.36 -3.08
CA SER A 123 0.84 2.98 -1.72
C SER A 123 -0.16 1.83 -1.72
N ARG A 124 0.00 0.92 -0.75
CA ARG A 124 -0.84 -0.26 -0.55
C ARG A 124 -1.24 -0.32 0.92
N PHE A 125 -2.52 -0.52 1.17
CA PHE A 125 -3.08 -0.46 2.52
C PHE A 125 -3.93 -1.69 2.79
N GLY A 126 -3.83 -2.24 4.00
CA GLY A 126 -4.55 -3.45 4.40
C GLY A 126 -4.23 -4.66 3.55
N VAL A 127 -2.98 -4.79 3.12
CA VAL A 127 -2.48 -5.96 2.39
C VAL A 127 -2.42 -7.14 3.38
N SER A 128 -3.01 -8.29 3.05
CA SER A 128 -2.83 -9.48 3.89
C SER A 128 -1.38 -9.94 3.89
N GLU A 129 -0.97 -10.65 4.94
CA GLU A 129 0.36 -11.28 5.03
C GLU A 129 0.70 -12.11 3.77
N GLU A 130 -0.24 -12.93 3.29
CA GLU A 130 -0.08 -13.74 2.06
C GLU A 130 0.27 -12.92 0.81
N LEU A 131 -0.24 -11.69 0.71
CA LEU A 131 -0.02 -10.80 -0.43
C LEU A 131 1.12 -9.80 -0.17
N TYR A 132 1.67 -9.75 1.03
CA TYR A 132 2.67 -8.75 1.40
C TYR A 132 4.02 -9.04 0.77
N GLN A 133 4.52 -10.28 0.84
CA GLN A 133 5.74 -10.71 0.13
C GLN A 133 5.66 -10.32 -1.34
N TYR A 134 4.51 -10.65 -1.94
CA TYR A 134 4.22 -10.32 -3.31
C TYR A 134 4.37 -8.82 -3.57
N THR A 135 3.69 -7.98 -2.77
CA THR A 135 3.71 -6.52 -2.91
C THR A 135 5.10 -5.90 -2.72
N PHE A 136 5.99 -6.57 -1.98
CA PHE A 136 7.32 -6.08 -1.63
C PHE A 136 8.34 -6.13 -2.79
N GLU A 137 8.11 -6.98 -3.80
CA GLU A 137 9.11 -7.31 -4.83
C GLU A 137 9.05 -6.45 -6.12
N HIS A 138 8.12 -5.50 -6.25
CA HIS A 138 7.82 -4.80 -7.54
C HIS A 138 8.70 -3.60 -7.90
N GLY A 139 10.00 -3.63 -7.64
CA GLY A 139 10.96 -2.69 -8.25
C GLY A 139 10.88 -1.22 -7.78
N TYR A 140 10.05 -0.90 -6.78
CA TYR A 140 10.08 0.39 -6.07
C TYR A 140 10.66 0.23 -4.67
N ARG A 141 11.30 1.28 -4.16
CA ARG A 141 11.87 1.29 -2.80
C ARG A 141 10.75 1.47 -1.77
N PRO A 142 10.53 0.54 -0.83
CA PRO A 142 9.67 0.79 0.31
C PRO A 142 10.32 1.87 1.18
N VAL A 143 9.52 2.85 1.59
CA VAL A 143 9.95 3.98 2.44
C VAL A 143 9.15 4.08 3.74
N TRP A 144 8.11 3.25 3.86
CA TRP A 144 7.29 3.11 5.05
C TRP A 144 6.65 1.73 5.05
N VAL A 145 6.71 1.04 6.18
CA VAL A 145 5.97 -0.21 6.44
C VAL A 145 5.28 -0.04 7.79
N ASP A 146 4.01 -0.42 7.85
CA ASP A 146 3.25 -0.55 9.10
C ASP A 146 2.51 -1.88 9.07
N ALA A 147 2.40 -2.51 10.22
CA ALA A 147 1.76 -3.80 10.37
C ALA A 147 0.76 -3.76 11.52
N TYR A 148 -0.40 -4.37 11.33
CA TYR A 148 -1.50 -4.32 12.29
C TYR A 148 -2.38 -5.57 12.20
N THR A 149 -3.14 -5.84 13.26
CA THR A 149 -3.99 -7.03 13.35
C THR A 149 -5.48 -6.67 13.31
N VAL A 150 -6.26 -7.43 12.56
CA VAL A 150 -7.74 -7.42 12.58
C VAL A 150 -8.25 -8.86 12.56
N LYS A 151 -9.15 -9.22 13.47
CA LYS A 151 -9.70 -10.56 13.67
C LYS A 151 -8.61 -11.64 13.78
N GLY A 152 -7.52 -11.31 14.48
CA GLY A 152 -6.37 -12.21 14.64
C GLY A 152 -5.51 -12.40 13.40
N LYS A 153 -5.80 -11.72 12.28
CA LYS A 153 -4.99 -11.76 11.05
C LYS A 153 -4.13 -10.50 10.92
N THR A 154 -2.89 -10.68 10.47
CA THR A 154 -1.94 -9.57 10.27
C THR A 154 -2.07 -8.98 8.87
N TYR A 155 -2.01 -7.66 8.82
CA TYR A 155 -2.13 -6.85 7.62
C TYR A 155 -1.02 -5.80 7.58
N PHE A 156 -0.63 -5.42 6.38
CA PHE A 156 0.45 -4.49 6.12
C PHE A 156 -0.03 -3.26 5.34
N ASN A 157 0.53 -2.12 5.69
CA ASN A 157 0.47 -0.89 4.93
C ASN A 157 1.88 -0.55 4.46
N VAL A 158 2.03 -0.22 3.18
CA VAL A 158 3.33 0.02 2.57
C VAL A 158 3.26 1.24 1.67
N VAL A 159 4.27 2.09 1.78
CA VAL A 159 4.48 3.20 0.86
C VAL A 159 5.80 2.97 0.13
N PHE A 160 5.74 3.04 -1.18
CA PHE A 160 6.85 2.90 -2.09
C PHE A 160 7.11 4.21 -2.82
N ARG A 161 8.37 4.50 -3.11
CA ARG A 161 8.78 5.66 -3.93
C ARG A 161 9.84 5.22 -4.93
N PRO A 162 10.03 5.97 -6.03
CA PRO A 162 11.19 5.79 -6.88
C PRO A 162 12.48 5.78 -6.05
N ALA A 163 13.38 4.85 -6.35
CA ALA A 163 14.66 4.77 -5.64
C ALA A 163 15.52 6.03 -5.84
N GLY A 164 15.37 6.70 -6.99
CA GLY A 164 16.06 7.96 -7.30
C GLY A 164 17.58 7.83 -7.25
N GLY A 165 18.11 6.66 -7.62
CA GLY A 165 19.55 6.36 -7.59
C GLY A 165 20.12 6.03 -6.20
N VAL A 166 19.32 6.08 -5.12
CA VAL A 166 19.79 5.73 -3.77
C VAL A 166 19.77 4.21 -3.59
N PRO A 167 20.92 3.55 -3.36
CA PRO A 167 20.95 2.12 -3.06
C PRO A 167 20.17 1.82 -1.78
N TRP A 168 19.38 0.77 -1.80
CA TRP A 168 18.53 0.37 -0.68
C TRP A 168 18.41 -1.13 -0.63
N VAL A 169 18.06 -1.62 0.56
CA VAL A 169 17.63 -3.00 0.77
C VAL A 169 16.58 -2.98 1.86
N ALA A 170 15.63 -3.90 1.79
CA ALA A 170 14.62 -4.01 2.82
C ALA A 170 14.33 -5.48 3.09
N PHE A 171 13.93 -5.74 4.32
CA PHE A 171 13.64 -7.07 4.84
C PHE A 171 12.34 -7.05 5.62
N HIS A 172 11.70 -8.20 5.68
CA HIS A 172 10.54 -8.45 6.53
C HIS A 172 10.55 -9.92 6.96
N GLY A 173 9.68 -10.29 7.89
CA GLY A 173 9.64 -11.65 8.44
C GLY A 173 10.89 -12.02 9.23
N LEU A 174 11.64 -11.04 9.75
CA LEU A 174 12.88 -11.30 10.47
C LEU A 174 12.56 -11.72 11.91
N THR A 175 13.17 -12.82 12.37
CA THR A 175 13.28 -13.11 13.81
C THR A 175 14.20 -12.07 14.49
N ALA A 176 14.23 -12.02 15.82
CA ALA A 176 15.12 -11.12 16.56
C ALA A 176 16.60 -11.31 16.15
N ASP A 177 17.10 -12.55 16.18
CA ASP A 177 18.49 -12.86 15.84
C ASP A 177 18.83 -12.50 14.38
N ARG A 178 17.90 -12.74 13.46
CA ARG A 178 18.07 -12.36 12.05
C ARG A 178 18.04 -10.84 11.86
N TYR A 179 17.18 -10.13 12.60
CA TYR A 179 17.15 -8.68 12.60
C TYR A 179 18.49 -8.10 13.07
N GLU A 180 19.02 -8.59 14.19
CA GLU A 180 20.32 -8.16 14.71
C GLU A 180 21.46 -8.43 13.70
N SER A 181 21.47 -9.62 13.11
CA SER A 181 22.46 -10.00 12.08
C SER A 181 22.40 -9.09 10.83
N GLU A 182 21.19 -8.75 10.34
CA GLU A 182 21.05 -7.86 9.19
C GLU A 182 21.44 -6.41 9.54
N ILE A 183 21.14 -5.93 10.76
CA ILE A 183 21.59 -4.61 11.22
C ILE A 183 23.11 -4.49 11.15
N GLU A 184 23.84 -5.45 11.71
CA GLU A 184 25.30 -5.45 11.72
C GLU A 184 25.86 -5.50 10.29
N LYS A 185 25.39 -6.46 9.49
CA LYS A 185 25.80 -6.65 8.09
C LYS A 185 25.62 -5.39 7.24
N TRP A 186 24.47 -4.74 7.30
CA TRP A 186 24.21 -3.57 6.45
C TRP A 186 24.92 -2.32 6.97
N ARG A 187 25.07 -2.17 8.29
CA ARG A 187 25.93 -1.14 8.87
C ARG A 187 27.37 -1.25 8.36
N ASN A 188 27.95 -2.45 8.39
CA ASN A 188 29.31 -2.71 7.90
C ASN A 188 29.48 -2.48 6.39
N ARG A 189 28.39 -2.56 5.62
CA ARG A 189 28.36 -2.23 4.18
C ARG A 189 28.11 -0.74 3.89
N GLY A 190 28.09 0.10 4.92
CA GLY A 190 27.88 1.54 4.82
C GLY A 190 26.42 1.96 4.61
N PHE A 191 25.46 1.07 4.87
CA PHE A 191 24.05 1.42 4.89
C PHE A 191 23.65 1.88 6.30
N ARG A 192 22.61 2.70 6.38
CA ARG A 192 21.96 3.09 7.63
C ARG A 192 20.53 2.57 7.66
N LEU A 193 20.05 2.25 8.87
CA LEU A 193 18.64 1.95 9.06
C LEU A 193 17.81 3.22 8.82
N ALA A 194 16.78 3.10 7.99
CA ALA A 194 15.86 4.18 7.61
C ALA A 194 14.47 4.00 8.22
N HIS A 195 14.05 2.76 8.46
CA HIS A 195 12.77 2.43 9.05
C HIS A 195 12.83 1.08 9.75
N VAL A 196 12.15 0.96 10.88
CA VAL A 196 11.93 -0.31 11.60
C VAL A 196 10.45 -0.45 11.94
N GLU A 197 9.94 -1.66 11.77
CA GLU A 197 8.62 -2.09 12.17
C GLU A 197 8.72 -3.42 12.93
N CYS A 198 7.80 -3.67 13.87
CA CYS A 198 7.70 -4.96 14.55
C CYS A 198 6.23 -5.37 14.67
N TYR A 199 5.94 -6.65 14.44
CA TYR A 199 4.57 -7.14 14.37
C TYR A 199 4.46 -8.58 14.85
N VAL A 200 3.23 -9.01 15.11
CA VAL A 200 2.95 -10.38 15.54
C VAL A 200 2.54 -11.22 14.34
N GLN A 201 3.15 -12.38 14.19
CA GLN A 201 2.79 -13.40 13.21
C GLN A 201 2.90 -14.77 13.89
N GLY A 202 1.86 -15.59 13.81
CA GLY A 202 1.82 -16.89 14.50
C GLY A 202 2.07 -16.83 16.01
N GLY A 203 1.72 -15.72 16.67
CA GLY A 203 1.98 -15.51 18.11
C GLY A 203 3.41 -15.11 18.48
N GLN A 204 4.32 -15.01 17.51
CA GLN A 204 5.70 -14.55 17.69
C GLN A 204 5.89 -13.14 17.13
N ILE A 205 6.91 -12.43 17.63
CA ILE A 205 7.25 -11.08 17.14
C ILE A 205 8.29 -11.20 16.03
N TYR A 206 7.98 -10.58 14.90
CA TYR A 206 8.85 -10.43 13.74
C TYR A 206 9.15 -8.97 13.48
N TYR A 207 10.20 -8.72 12.71
CA TYR A 207 10.68 -7.39 12.38
C TYR A 207 10.73 -7.18 10.86
N ALA A 208 10.52 -5.92 10.46
CA ALA A 208 10.83 -5.44 9.13
C ALA A 208 11.77 -4.24 9.22
N ALA A 209 12.69 -4.16 8.27
CA ALA A 209 13.76 -3.16 8.25
C ALA A 209 13.94 -2.62 6.85
N ILE A 210 14.11 -1.31 6.72
CA ILE A 210 14.51 -0.66 5.47
C ILE A 210 15.86 0.00 5.70
N PHE A 211 16.84 -0.35 4.87
CA PHE A 211 18.18 0.23 4.87
C PHE A 211 18.42 1.04 3.60
N VAL A 212 19.16 2.13 3.73
CA VAL A 212 19.54 3.00 2.61
C VAL A 212 21.01 3.36 2.71
N LYS A 213 21.69 3.44 1.56
CA LYS A 213 23.08 3.90 1.47
C LYS A 213 23.09 5.40 1.17
N GLN A 214 23.03 6.19 2.23
CA GLN A 214 23.06 7.66 2.17
C GLN A 214 23.70 8.22 3.44
N SER A 215 24.26 9.42 3.36
CA SER A 215 24.80 10.14 4.52
C SER A 215 23.68 10.64 5.44
N GLY A 216 24.05 11.02 6.66
CA GLY A 216 23.15 11.67 7.62
C GLY A 216 23.67 11.55 9.05
N PRO A 217 22.89 11.98 10.06
CA PRO A 217 23.31 11.97 11.45
C PRO A 217 23.58 10.55 11.95
N ASP A 218 24.42 10.46 12.98
CA ASP A 218 24.63 9.23 13.74
C ASP A 218 23.30 8.63 14.23
N TRP A 219 23.23 7.31 14.36
CA TRP A 219 21.97 6.61 14.63
C TRP A 219 22.17 5.42 15.57
N ARG A 220 21.13 5.19 16.39
CA ARG A 220 21.06 4.06 17.33
C ARG A 220 19.71 3.39 17.18
N GLU A 221 19.68 2.09 17.39
CA GLU A 221 18.44 1.33 17.38
C GLU A 221 18.45 0.27 18.49
N TYR A 222 17.26 -0.19 18.85
CA TYR A 222 17.09 -1.45 19.55
C TYR A 222 15.81 -2.14 19.09
N HIS A 223 15.73 -3.43 19.37
CA HIS A 223 14.53 -4.24 19.22
C HIS A 223 14.23 -5.04 20.49
N GLY A 224 13.02 -5.60 20.58
CA GLY A 224 12.64 -6.53 21.65
C GLY A 224 12.60 -5.96 23.07
N LYS A 225 12.52 -4.64 23.27
CA LYS A 225 12.55 -4.04 24.62
C LYS A 225 11.17 -3.97 25.26
N THR A 226 11.10 -4.25 26.56
CA THR A 226 9.90 -3.96 27.38
C THR A 226 9.64 -2.45 27.45
N PHE A 227 8.45 -2.03 27.90
CA PHE A 227 8.18 -0.60 28.14
C PHE A 227 9.11 0.03 29.19
N ALA A 228 9.48 -0.70 30.24
CA ALA A 228 10.41 -0.21 31.25
C ALA A 228 11.82 0.03 30.66
N GLN A 229 12.34 -0.95 29.91
CA GLN A 229 13.62 -0.83 29.22
C GLN A 229 13.59 0.27 28.15
N HIS A 230 12.50 0.36 27.38
CA HIS A 230 12.26 1.46 26.45
C HIS A 230 12.36 2.81 27.16
N GLN A 231 11.69 2.98 28.30
CA GLN A 231 11.71 4.26 29.03
C GLN A 231 13.11 4.62 29.55
N GLN A 232 13.87 3.64 30.04
CA GLN A 232 15.26 3.85 30.45
C GLN A 232 16.14 4.29 29.27
N LEU A 233 16.07 3.59 28.14
CA LEU A 233 16.82 3.92 26.93
C LEU A 233 16.37 5.26 26.34
N PHE A 234 15.08 5.55 26.35
CA PHE A 234 14.53 6.83 25.91
C PHE A 234 15.13 7.98 26.71
N ASN A 235 15.13 7.90 28.05
CA ASN A 235 15.70 8.94 28.92
C ASN A 235 17.22 9.07 28.70
N ALA A 236 17.95 7.96 28.67
CA ALA A 236 19.39 7.96 28.50
C ALA A 236 19.83 8.53 27.14
N TRP A 237 19.18 8.12 26.05
CA TRP A 237 19.54 8.54 24.70
C TRP A 237 19.08 9.96 24.39
N THR A 238 17.92 10.40 24.89
CA THR A 238 17.50 11.80 24.76
C THR A 238 18.42 12.75 25.54
N ALA A 239 18.91 12.36 26.72
CA ALA A 239 19.93 13.10 27.45
C ALA A 239 21.27 13.19 26.68
N GLN A 240 21.59 12.17 25.87
CA GLN A 240 22.76 12.15 24.97
C GLN A 240 22.51 12.85 23.62
N GLY A 241 21.37 13.51 23.47
CA GLY A 241 21.03 14.23 22.24
C GLY A 241 20.64 13.34 21.08
N TYR A 242 20.05 12.17 21.32
CA TYR A 242 19.36 11.40 20.28
C TYR A 242 17.85 11.61 20.36
N GLU A 243 17.19 11.63 19.20
CA GLU A 243 15.75 11.79 19.08
C GLU A 243 15.13 10.57 18.39
N PRO A 244 14.00 10.05 18.88
CA PRO A 244 13.33 8.92 18.24
C PRO A 244 12.72 9.34 16.91
N VAL A 245 12.86 8.48 15.89
CA VAL A 245 12.22 8.63 14.57
C VAL A 245 11.30 7.47 14.22
N ASN A 246 11.53 6.29 14.82
CA ASN A 246 10.59 5.17 14.82
C ASN A 246 10.43 4.63 16.23
N LEU A 247 9.20 4.25 16.59
CA LEU A 247 8.84 3.63 17.86
C LEU A 247 7.74 2.58 17.61
N ALA A 248 8.11 1.49 16.95
CA ALA A 248 7.17 0.41 16.62
C ALA A 248 6.88 -0.44 17.85
N VAL A 249 5.64 -0.89 18.00
CA VAL A 249 5.22 -1.70 19.15
C VAL A 249 4.39 -2.90 18.70
N ALA A 250 4.82 -4.10 19.09
CA ALA A 250 4.08 -5.34 18.91
C ALA A 250 3.73 -5.96 20.28
N THR A 251 2.56 -6.57 20.38
CA THR A 251 2.10 -7.23 21.62
C THR A 251 1.79 -8.69 21.35
N ALA A 252 2.76 -9.57 21.64
CA ALA A 252 2.57 -11.02 21.59
C ALA A 252 2.18 -11.55 22.97
N GLY A 253 1.12 -12.37 23.06
CA GLY A 253 0.68 -12.96 24.34
C GLY A 253 0.43 -11.94 25.46
N GLY A 254 -0.08 -10.74 25.12
CA GLY A 254 -0.29 -9.65 26.09
C GLY A 254 0.97 -8.90 26.54
N THR A 255 2.13 -9.28 26.03
CA THR A 255 3.43 -8.71 26.40
C THR A 255 3.94 -7.78 25.30
N PRO A 256 3.93 -6.45 25.52
CA PRO A 256 4.42 -5.51 24.52
C PRO A 256 5.95 -5.54 24.42
N ARG A 257 6.44 -5.38 23.19
CA ARG A 257 7.85 -5.16 22.87
C ARG A 257 7.96 -3.98 21.92
N VAL A 258 9.02 -3.20 22.12
CA VAL A 258 9.32 -1.98 21.36
C VAL A 258 10.55 -2.22 20.50
N ALA A 259 10.44 -1.85 19.23
CA ALA A 259 11.57 -1.62 18.34
C ALA A 259 11.66 -0.12 18.03
N ALA A 260 12.86 0.44 18.07
CA ALA A 260 13.04 1.87 17.94
C ALA A 260 14.27 2.23 17.14
N LEU A 261 14.15 3.30 16.36
CA LEU A 261 15.27 3.96 15.70
C LEU A 261 15.37 5.39 16.22
N TYR A 262 16.58 5.79 16.57
CA TYR A 262 16.94 7.13 17.00
C TYR A 262 18.03 7.68 16.11
N VAL A 263 18.00 8.99 15.90
CA VAL A 263 19.05 9.73 15.21
C VAL A 263 19.60 10.83 16.10
N LYS A 264 20.89 11.12 15.97
CA LYS A 264 21.53 12.18 16.73
C LYS A 264 20.99 13.52 16.26
N LYS A 265 20.65 14.34 17.25
CA LYS A 265 19.86 15.57 17.20
C LYS A 265 20.29 16.54 16.10
N GLY A 266 19.29 17.18 15.49
CA GLY A 266 19.40 18.43 14.74
C GLY A 266 18.83 19.62 15.52
N SER A 267 18.33 20.64 14.86
CA SER A 267 17.61 21.75 15.53
C SER A 267 16.14 21.37 15.80
N GLY A 268 15.49 22.01 16.78
CA GLY A 268 14.05 21.84 17.05
C GLY A 268 13.70 21.08 18.33
N SER A 269 12.42 20.76 18.49
CA SER A 269 11.88 20.02 19.64
C SER A 269 11.02 18.85 19.21
N VAL A 270 11.16 17.74 19.96
CA VAL A 270 10.46 16.48 19.76
C VAL A 270 9.48 16.20 20.89
N TYR A 271 8.35 15.62 20.54
CA TYR A 271 7.40 15.03 21.48
C TYR A 271 7.05 13.62 21.02
N ALA A 272 7.42 12.61 21.81
CA ALA A 272 7.16 11.21 21.51
C ALA A 272 6.40 10.57 22.68
N LYS A 273 5.29 9.88 22.41
CA LYS A 273 4.48 9.26 23.47
C LYS A 273 3.60 8.12 22.94
N PHE A 274 3.35 7.14 23.81
CA PHE A 274 2.27 6.16 23.63
C PHE A 274 0.96 6.76 24.18
N ILE A 275 -0.03 6.90 23.31
CA ILE A 275 -1.27 7.65 23.58
C ILE A 275 -2.46 6.75 23.29
N PRO A 276 -3.42 6.58 24.23
CA PRO A 276 -4.68 5.90 23.92
C PRO A 276 -5.37 6.56 22.72
N VAL A 277 -5.90 5.77 21.78
CA VAL A 277 -6.46 6.30 20.52
C VAL A 277 -7.54 7.36 20.77
N GLU A 278 -8.34 7.22 21.84
CA GLU A 278 -9.35 8.19 22.25
C GLU A 278 -8.78 9.57 22.65
N GLN A 279 -7.53 9.63 23.11
CA GLN A 279 -6.84 10.88 23.48
C GLN A 279 -6.07 11.50 22.31
N TYR A 280 -5.91 10.77 21.21
CA TYR A 280 -5.06 11.17 20.09
C TYR A 280 -5.41 12.55 19.54
N GLN A 281 -6.70 12.84 19.32
CA GLN A 281 -7.12 14.12 18.76
C GLN A 281 -6.76 15.31 19.67
N LYS A 282 -6.90 15.14 20.98
CA LYS A 282 -6.53 16.16 21.97
C LYS A 282 -5.03 16.42 21.93
N VAL A 283 -4.21 15.37 21.98
CA VAL A 283 -2.74 15.50 21.94
C VAL A 283 -2.28 16.07 20.61
N PHE A 284 -2.87 15.65 19.49
CA PHE A 284 -2.56 16.19 18.17
C PHE A 284 -2.77 17.70 18.12
N ASN A 285 -3.90 18.19 18.63
CA ASN A 285 -4.23 19.62 18.67
C ASN A 285 -3.24 20.40 19.56
N GLN A 286 -2.87 19.85 20.72
CA GLN A 286 -1.89 20.45 21.62
C GLN A 286 -0.49 20.54 20.97
N GLN A 287 -0.02 19.49 20.30
CA GLN A 287 1.28 19.52 19.63
C GLN A 287 1.28 20.47 18.43
N LYS A 288 0.17 20.56 17.70
CA LYS A 288 -0.03 21.55 16.63
C LYS A 288 0.08 22.97 17.17
N GLN A 289 -0.56 23.29 18.31
CA GLN A 289 -0.45 24.61 18.97
C GLN A 289 0.99 24.91 19.41
N LYS A 290 1.75 23.90 19.83
CA LYS A 290 3.18 24.01 20.14
C LYS A 290 4.09 24.07 18.92
N GLY A 291 3.54 24.23 17.71
CA GLY A 291 4.30 24.34 16.47
C GLY A 291 4.95 23.02 16.00
N ARG A 292 4.56 21.88 16.57
CA ARG A 292 5.09 20.56 16.18
C ARG A 292 4.16 19.85 15.20
N ARG A 293 4.72 18.98 14.38
CA ARG A 293 3.99 18.20 13.39
C ARG A 293 4.28 16.72 13.54
N LEU A 294 3.26 15.91 13.29
CA LEU A 294 3.36 14.47 13.35
C LEU A 294 4.35 13.98 12.27
N VAL A 295 5.29 13.14 12.68
CA VAL A 295 6.32 12.54 11.80
C VAL A 295 6.31 11.03 11.81
N TYR A 296 5.77 10.41 12.87
CA TYR A 296 5.66 8.97 12.99
C TYR A 296 4.38 8.61 13.74
N LEU A 297 3.73 7.54 13.32
CA LEU A 297 2.55 6.99 13.94
C LEU A 297 2.50 5.48 13.68
N ASN A 298 2.46 4.68 14.73
CA ASN A 298 2.24 3.23 14.69
C ASN A 298 1.16 2.89 15.72
N ALA A 299 0.23 2.01 15.36
CA ALA A 299 -0.87 1.62 16.22
C ALA A 299 -0.62 0.23 16.80
N PHE A 300 -0.88 0.09 18.09
CA PHE A 300 -0.70 -1.18 18.77
C PHE A 300 -1.82 -1.42 19.79
N ARG A 301 -2.03 -2.69 20.13
CA ARG A 301 -3.02 -3.10 21.13
C ARG A 301 -2.32 -3.52 22.42
N TYR A 302 -2.76 -2.98 23.55
CA TYR A 302 -2.23 -3.32 24.87
C TYR A 302 -3.36 -3.34 25.89
N LYS A 303 -3.45 -4.41 26.69
CA LYS A 303 -4.51 -4.60 27.70
C LYS A 303 -5.92 -4.31 27.18
N GLY A 304 -6.24 -4.83 25.99
CA GLY A 304 -7.56 -4.68 25.36
C GLY A 304 -7.87 -3.29 24.77
N LYS A 305 -6.95 -2.33 24.87
CA LYS A 305 -7.11 -0.97 24.33
C LYS A 305 -6.14 -0.71 23.19
N ASN A 306 -6.53 0.18 22.27
CA ASN A 306 -5.67 0.60 21.18
C ASN A 306 -4.92 1.87 21.58
N TYR A 307 -3.64 1.90 21.23
CA TYR A 307 -2.74 3.02 21.45
C TYR A 307 -2.10 3.41 20.13
N PHE A 308 -1.71 4.68 20.02
CA PHE A 308 -0.75 5.14 19.05
C PHE A 308 0.59 5.41 19.72
N SER A 309 1.64 4.84 19.16
CA SER A 309 2.99 5.34 19.31
C SER A 309 3.20 6.47 18.32
N ALA A 310 3.35 7.69 18.83
CA ALA A 310 3.32 8.89 18.01
C ALA A 310 4.50 9.81 18.31
N ILE A 311 5.10 10.36 17.26
CA ILE A 311 6.23 11.30 17.35
C ILE A 311 5.86 12.57 16.58
N TRP A 312 6.06 13.72 17.22
CA TRP A 312 5.95 15.05 16.62
C TRP A 312 7.27 15.79 16.68
N HIS A 313 7.58 16.55 15.64
CA HIS A 313 8.82 17.32 15.50
C HIS A 313 8.54 18.76 15.02
N SER A 314 9.28 19.75 15.52
CA SER A 314 9.04 21.18 15.20
C SER A 314 9.65 21.67 13.87
N GLN A 315 10.65 20.97 13.34
CA GLN A 315 11.31 21.38 12.09
C GLN A 315 10.54 21.05 10.82
N GLN A 316 9.49 20.23 10.88
CA GLN A 316 8.79 19.85 9.66
C GLN A 316 7.95 21.02 9.12
N LYS A 317 8.12 21.33 7.84
CA LYS A 317 7.43 22.44 7.13
C LYS A 317 6.56 21.92 5.97
N GLY A 318 5.86 22.83 5.27
CA GLY A 318 4.93 22.51 4.17
C GLY A 318 3.45 22.36 4.56
N ALA A 319 2.56 22.27 3.58
CA ALA A 319 1.14 22.01 3.84
C ALA A 319 0.92 20.52 4.16
N TYR A 320 0.07 20.20 5.13
CA TYR A 320 -0.24 18.81 5.49
C TYR A 320 -1.74 18.55 5.62
N ARG A 321 -2.10 17.26 5.57
CA ARG A 321 -3.44 16.73 5.85
C ARG A 321 -3.30 15.51 6.74
N ALA A 322 -4.13 15.43 7.77
CA ALA A 322 -4.12 14.35 8.74
C ALA A 322 -5.56 13.88 8.97
N ARG A 323 -5.77 12.56 8.99
CA ARG A 323 -7.05 11.92 9.29
C ARG A 323 -6.79 10.65 10.10
N HIS A 324 -7.69 10.31 11.01
CA HIS A 324 -7.68 9.06 11.76
C HIS A 324 -9.08 8.48 11.85
N ASN A 325 -9.20 7.24 12.35
CA ASN A 325 -10.47 6.51 12.44
C ASN A 325 -11.19 6.35 11.08
N MET A 326 -10.42 6.25 9.99
CA MET A 326 -10.98 6.05 8.64
C MET A 326 -11.29 4.58 8.37
N SER A 327 -12.36 4.28 7.64
CA SER A 327 -12.52 2.97 6.97
C SER A 327 -11.53 2.85 5.80
N ALA A 328 -11.35 1.63 5.26
CA ALA A 328 -10.55 1.42 4.05
C ALA A 328 -11.04 2.26 2.85
N SER A 329 -12.36 2.33 2.63
CA SER A 329 -12.95 3.16 1.58
C SER A 329 -12.67 4.65 1.79
N LYS A 330 -12.79 5.13 3.04
CA LYS A 330 -12.48 6.52 3.37
C LYS A 330 -10.99 6.84 3.19
N LEU A 331 -10.10 5.95 3.60
CA LEU A 331 -8.67 6.07 3.36
C LEU A 331 -8.37 6.14 1.85
N ASN A 332 -8.94 5.26 1.04
CA ASN A 332 -8.72 5.24 -0.41
C ASN A 332 -9.19 6.53 -1.08
N SER A 333 -10.35 7.05 -0.69
CA SER A 333 -10.86 8.33 -1.22
C SER A 333 -9.99 9.52 -0.80
N GLU A 334 -9.58 9.62 0.47
CA GLU A 334 -8.67 10.67 0.95
C GLU A 334 -7.31 10.59 0.26
N TRP A 335 -6.73 9.39 0.16
CA TRP A 335 -5.47 9.16 -0.54
C TRP A 335 -5.55 9.63 -2.00
N ARG A 336 -6.54 9.19 -2.78
CA ARG A 336 -6.72 9.64 -4.17
C ARG A 336 -6.87 11.16 -4.26
N ASN A 337 -7.72 11.76 -3.42
CA ASN A 337 -7.94 13.20 -3.42
C ASN A 337 -6.65 14.00 -3.11
N TRP A 338 -5.87 13.59 -2.10
CA TRP A 338 -4.65 14.31 -1.73
C TRP A 338 -3.50 14.06 -2.71
N ARG A 339 -3.40 12.84 -3.26
CA ARG A 339 -2.44 12.53 -4.33
C ARG A 339 -2.71 13.39 -5.58
N ASN A 340 -3.97 13.54 -5.99
CA ASN A 340 -4.35 14.41 -7.11
C ASN A 340 -4.05 15.90 -6.85
N LYS A 341 -3.89 16.29 -5.57
CA LYS A 341 -3.52 17.65 -5.15
C LYS A 341 -2.02 17.80 -4.87
N GLY A 342 -1.21 16.81 -5.29
CA GLY A 342 0.25 16.83 -5.18
C GLY A 342 0.80 16.51 -3.79
N PHE A 343 0.00 15.96 -2.88
CA PHE A 343 0.52 15.49 -1.59
C PHE A 343 1.10 14.07 -1.70
N LEU A 344 2.06 13.74 -0.83
CA LEU A 344 2.63 12.40 -0.64
C LEU A 344 2.25 11.85 0.74
N THR A 345 2.01 10.54 0.83
CA THR A 345 1.72 9.81 2.07
C THR A 345 2.99 9.67 2.89
N ARG A 346 3.08 10.35 4.03
CA ARG A 346 4.28 10.30 4.88
C ARG A 346 4.24 9.19 5.91
N LEU A 347 3.04 8.89 6.42
CA LEU A 347 2.81 7.77 7.31
C LEU A 347 1.39 7.25 7.14
N ILE A 348 1.23 5.98 7.46
CA ILE A 348 -0.05 5.32 7.61
C ILE A 348 0.06 4.26 8.70
N THR A 349 -0.97 4.13 9.51
CA THR A 349 -1.12 3.02 10.44
C THR A 349 -2.53 2.45 10.43
N GLY A 350 -2.65 1.14 10.61
CA GLY A 350 -3.92 0.42 10.75
C GLY A 350 -4.16 -0.07 12.18
N TYR A 351 -5.42 -0.22 12.58
CA TYR A 351 -5.79 -0.86 13.84
C TYR A 351 -7.20 -1.44 13.78
N GLU A 352 -7.48 -2.43 14.62
CA GLU A 352 -8.82 -2.97 14.77
C GLU A 352 -9.72 -2.05 15.60
N LYS A 353 -10.93 -1.79 15.13
CA LYS A 353 -12.02 -1.27 15.96
C LYS A 353 -13.33 -1.95 15.56
N ASN A 354 -13.99 -2.59 16.52
CA ASN A 354 -15.22 -3.37 16.31
C ASN A 354 -15.02 -4.42 15.20
N GLN A 355 -13.92 -5.17 15.26
CA GLN A 355 -13.53 -6.19 14.28
C GLN A 355 -13.40 -5.68 12.83
N GLN A 356 -13.26 -4.37 12.64
CA GLN A 356 -13.07 -3.74 11.34
C GLN A 356 -11.73 -3.00 11.29
N HIS A 357 -11.15 -2.91 10.09
CA HIS A 357 -9.98 -2.08 9.86
C HIS A 357 -10.33 -0.60 10.07
N ARG A 358 -9.49 0.08 10.85
CA ARG A 358 -9.43 1.53 10.91
C ARG A 358 -8.03 1.99 10.58
N PHE A 359 -7.95 3.19 9.99
CA PHE A 359 -6.68 3.75 9.55
C PHE A 359 -6.50 5.18 10.03
N ALA A 360 -5.25 5.53 10.29
CA ALA A 360 -4.79 6.90 10.40
C ALA A 360 -3.68 7.15 9.37
N ALA A 361 -3.73 8.30 8.71
CA ALA A 361 -2.75 8.66 7.69
C ALA A 361 -2.46 10.16 7.72
N PHE A 362 -1.26 10.49 7.26
CA PHE A 362 -0.76 11.85 7.19
C PHE A 362 -0.09 12.07 5.83
N TRP A 363 -0.53 13.12 5.14
CA TRP A 363 -0.04 13.52 3.84
C TRP A 363 0.62 14.88 3.91
N VAL A 364 1.72 15.06 3.18
CA VAL A 364 2.46 16.32 3.12
C VAL A 364 2.67 16.70 1.67
N LYS A 365 2.47 17.98 1.36
CA LYS A 365 2.85 18.55 0.07
C LYS A 365 4.38 18.71 0.06
N PRO A 366 5.10 18.00 -0.83
CA PRO A 366 6.57 18.04 -0.91
C PRO A 366 7.14 19.44 -1.07
#